data_AF-A0A957MWE3-F1
#
_entry.id   AF-A0A957MWE3-F1
#
_cell.length_a   1.000
_cell.length_b   1.000
_cell.length_c   1.000
_cell.angle_alpha   90.00
_cell.angle_beta   90.00
_cell.angle_gamma   90.00
#
_symmetry.space_group_name_H-M   'P 1'
#
loop_
_entity.id
_entity.type
_entity.pdbx_description
1 polymer ?
#
loop_
_entity_poly.entity_id
_entity_poly.type
_entity_poly.pdbx_seq_one_letter_code
_entity_poly.pdbx_strand_id
1 'polypeptide(L)'
;STDPAYAELMVAEAAQAMPGIMVDDPLRAELERWQEEGLRLMLADMRRRGDIPAALALIERLQALPAGAANAEFLAQERDALVVQQAVQLVEQGDRTTALSLAGEIINAPDLQPAIEYRSLFTRWTISTTIADSGIAIDAMALAAPGRATEAEAALDDLAKGWQESPQTRAAQAQFTRSETAAGDTAFSLRLTLPAGASGVEFAQLTPPRPDWSLLRTLLAQLGPQVTTAAKGLWQEMQVSQPIDLRAAGDPWQSIAADLERQAAGFEASATQTTGGSTATMEASQRARLQAANYRYAAQEWRDLARDSQVVIGLSTPGALTDAARAWLVTVASPPQMLDVRVETLSAARVLAAAAVALGGLLALAAVLWRLL
;
A
#
# COMPACT_ATOMS: atom_id res chain seq x y z
N SER A 1 -15.37 -38.81 31.79
CA SER A 1 -14.15 -38.13 31.35
C SER A 1 -13.11 -39.19 31.07
N THR A 2 -12.62 -39.29 29.85
CA THR A 2 -11.50 -40.18 29.53
C THR A 2 -10.23 -39.47 30.01
N ASP A 3 -9.43 -40.14 30.84
CA ASP A 3 -8.21 -39.57 31.41
C ASP A 3 -7.14 -39.42 30.30
N PRO A 4 -6.61 -38.22 30.02
CA PRO A 4 -5.55 -38.04 29.02
C PRO A 4 -4.31 -38.90 29.33
N ALA A 5 -4.02 -39.16 30.60
CA ALA A 5 -2.92 -40.06 31.00
C ALA A 5 -3.17 -41.51 30.56
N TYR A 6 -4.43 -41.95 30.51
CA TYR A 6 -4.80 -43.28 30.03
C TYR A 6 -4.58 -43.41 28.52
N ALA A 7 -4.93 -42.39 27.74
CA ALA A 7 -4.70 -42.39 26.29
C ALA A 7 -3.21 -42.37 25.94
N GLU A 8 -2.38 -41.62 26.68
CA GLU A 8 -0.93 -41.63 26.53
C GLU A 8 -0.32 -43.02 26.84
N LEU A 9 -0.80 -43.67 27.91
CA LEU A 9 -0.37 -45.03 28.27
C LEU A 9 -0.77 -46.04 27.19
N MET A 10 -1.98 -45.97 26.63
CA MET A 10 -2.39 -46.86 25.53
C MET A 10 -1.45 -46.78 24.33
N VAL A 11 -1.07 -45.55 23.93
CA VAL A 11 -0.16 -45.33 22.79
C VAL A 11 1.26 -45.80 23.12
N ALA A 12 1.75 -45.50 24.33
CA ALA A 12 3.11 -45.85 24.75
C ALA A 12 3.29 -47.37 24.90
N GLU A 13 2.36 -48.06 25.55
CA GLU A 13 2.40 -49.50 25.76
C GLU A 13 2.24 -50.27 24.44
N ALA A 14 1.32 -49.84 23.56
CA ALA A 14 1.19 -50.42 22.23
C ALA A 14 2.46 -50.25 21.39
N ALA A 15 3.09 -49.07 21.45
CA ALA A 15 4.35 -48.79 20.75
C ALA A 15 5.53 -49.64 21.27
N GLN A 16 5.59 -49.91 22.57
CA GLN A 16 6.62 -50.77 23.16
C GLN A 16 6.40 -52.26 22.86
N ALA A 17 5.15 -52.71 22.75
CA ALA A 17 4.83 -54.12 22.51
C ALA A 17 4.96 -54.55 21.03
N MET A 18 4.68 -53.65 20.08
CA MET A 18 4.66 -53.96 18.63
C MET A 18 5.97 -54.55 18.05
N PRO A 19 7.19 -54.09 18.43
CA PRO A 19 8.44 -54.63 17.88
C PRO A 19 8.68 -56.11 18.20
N GLY A 20 8.03 -56.65 19.24
CA GLY A 20 8.16 -58.04 19.68
C GLY A 20 7.23 -59.03 18.98
N ILE A 21 6.34 -58.55 18.10
CA ILE A 21 5.23 -59.34 17.54
C ILE A 21 5.36 -59.46 16.01
N MET A 22 5.12 -60.67 15.49
CA MET A 22 5.19 -60.96 14.05
C MET A 22 4.11 -60.19 13.27
N VAL A 23 4.39 -59.85 12.00
CA VAL A 23 3.50 -59.01 11.16
C VAL A 23 2.11 -59.63 10.98
N ASP A 24 2.02 -60.96 10.92
CA ASP A 24 0.77 -61.68 10.67
C ASP A 24 0.03 -62.12 11.96
N ASP A 25 0.52 -61.72 13.14
CA ASP A 25 -0.08 -62.09 14.41
C ASP A 25 -1.36 -61.28 14.67
N PRO A 26 -2.51 -61.91 15.01
CA PRO A 26 -3.74 -61.20 15.35
C PRO A 26 -3.59 -60.21 16.52
N LEU A 27 -2.64 -60.43 17.44
CA LEU A 27 -2.35 -59.52 18.54
C LEU A 27 -1.75 -58.19 18.05
N ARG A 28 -1.05 -58.21 16.92
CA ARG A 28 -0.52 -56.98 16.30
C ARG A 28 -1.65 -56.07 15.85
N ALA A 29 -2.68 -56.62 15.22
CA ALA A 29 -3.85 -55.86 14.78
C ALA A 29 -4.63 -55.25 15.96
N GLU A 30 -4.63 -55.91 17.12
CA GLU A 30 -5.25 -55.38 18.34
C GLU A 30 -4.45 -54.22 18.94
N LEU A 31 -3.11 -54.31 18.97
CA LEU A 31 -2.24 -53.23 19.42
C LEU A 31 -2.28 -52.01 18.49
N GLU A 32 -2.36 -52.23 17.17
CA GLU A 32 -2.55 -51.15 16.19
C GLU A 32 -3.88 -50.41 16.42
N ARG A 33 -4.96 -51.13 16.77
CA ARG A 33 -6.25 -50.52 17.14
C ARG A 33 -6.16 -49.71 18.44
N TRP A 34 -5.47 -50.22 19.46
CA TRP A 34 -5.29 -49.47 20.72
C TRP A 34 -4.47 -48.20 20.51
N GLN A 35 -3.45 -48.26 19.67
CA GLN A 35 -2.67 -47.09 19.29
C GLN A 35 -3.52 -46.04 18.56
N GLU A 36 -4.37 -46.47 17.61
CA GLU A 36 -5.29 -45.61 16.88
C GLU A 36 -6.33 -44.96 17.80
N GLU A 37 -6.96 -45.74 18.68
CA GLU A 37 -7.94 -45.25 19.65
C GLU A 37 -7.31 -44.26 20.65
N GLY A 38 -6.12 -44.57 21.16
CA GLY A 38 -5.36 -43.67 22.04
C GLY A 38 -5.04 -42.33 21.36
N LEU A 39 -4.55 -42.35 20.12
CA LEU A 39 -4.26 -41.13 19.35
C LEU A 39 -5.53 -40.32 19.04
N ARG A 40 -6.68 -40.97 18.77
CA ARG A 40 -7.97 -40.28 18.59
C ARG A 40 -8.46 -39.60 19.86
N LEU A 41 -8.28 -40.25 21.02
CA LEU A 41 -8.63 -39.68 22.31
C LEU A 41 -7.76 -38.46 22.64
N MET A 42 -6.45 -38.55 22.37
CA MET A 42 -5.53 -37.42 22.50
C MET A 42 -5.89 -36.28 21.55
N LEU A 43 -6.25 -36.59 20.30
CA LEU A 43 -6.69 -35.58 19.32
C LEU A 43 -7.95 -34.84 19.80
N ALA A 44 -8.94 -35.57 20.32
CA ALA A 44 -10.16 -34.97 20.87
C ALA A 44 -9.87 -34.08 22.09
N ASP A 45 -8.91 -34.45 22.94
CA ASP A 45 -8.47 -33.64 24.08
C ASP A 45 -7.71 -32.39 23.63
N MET A 46 -6.75 -32.49 22.70
CA MET A 46 -6.02 -31.34 22.16
C MET A 46 -6.97 -30.35 21.47
N ARG A 47 -7.95 -30.84 20.71
CA ARG A 47 -9.04 -30.01 20.14
C ARG A 47 -9.82 -29.27 21.21
N ARG A 48 -10.18 -29.96 22.30
CA ARG A 48 -10.92 -29.35 23.42
C ARG A 48 -10.09 -28.27 24.13
N ARG A 49 -8.77 -28.47 24.25
CA ARG A 49 -7.84 -27.51 24.86
C ARG A 49 -7.47 -26.36 23.92
N GLY A 50 -7.76 -26.47 22.63
CA GLY A 50 -7.41 -25.47 21.62
C GLY A 50 -5.92 -25.50 21.26
N ASP A 51 -5.20 -26.58 21.55
CA ASP A 51 -3.79 -26.76 21.17
C ASP A 51 -3.71 -27.28 19.72
N ILE A 52 -3.83 -26.35 18.77
CA ILE A 52 -3.88 -26.67 17.33
C ILE A 52 -2.57 -27.29 16.84
N PRO A 53 -1.37 -26.78 17.19
CA PRO A 53 -0.12 -27.41 16.79
C PRO A 53 0.00 -28.87 17.26
N ALA A 54 -0.39 -29.16 18.51
CA ALA A 54 -0.40 -30.53 19.02
C ALA A 54 -1.43 -31.42 18.30
N ALA A 55 -2.62 -30.87 17.99
CA ALA A 55 -3.65 -31.60 17.24
C ALA A 55 -3.20 -31.95 15.82
N LEU A 56 -2.54 -31.03 15.10
CA LEU A 56 -2.00 -31.27 13.77
C LEU A 56 -0.92 -32.38 13.79
N ALA A 57 -0.01 -32.34 14.77
CA ALA A 57 1.02 -33.38 14.93
C ALA A 57 0.40 -34.77 15.21
N LEU A 58 -0.73 -34.83 15.93
CA LEU A 58 -1.46 -36.08 16.16
C LEU A 58 -2.15 -36.60 14.89
N ILE A 59 -2.66 -35.71 14.02
CA ILE A 59 -3.21 -36.12 12.73
C ILE A 59 -2.12 -36.69 11.82
N GLU A 60 -0.94 -36.08 11.76
CA GLU A 60 0.19 -36.61 10.99
C GLU A 60 0.60 -38.01 11.48
N ARG A 61 0.61 -38.22 12.81
CA ARG A 61 0.86 -39.55 13.40
C ARG A 61 -0.23 -40.57 13.04
N LEU A 62 -1.51 -40.16 13.06
CA LEU A 62 -2.62 -41.02 12.65
C LEU A 62 -2.55 -41.39 11.16
N GLN A 63 -2.15 -40.45 10.29
CA GLN A 63 -1.97 -40.69 8.86
C GLN A 63 -0.81 -41.63 8.54
N ALA A 64 0.23 -41.67 9.40
CA ALA A 64 1.35 -42.58 9.25
C ALA A 64 1.03 -44.03 9.63
N LEU A 65 -0.11 -44.30 10.27
CA LEU A 65 -0.54 -45.66 10.63
C LEU A 65 -1.25 -46.37 9.46
N PRO A 66 -1.15 -47.71 9.34
CA PRO A 66 -1.82 -48.48 8.28
C PRO A 66 -3.35 -48.28 8.24
N ALA A 67 -3.98 -48.18 9.42
CA ALA A 67 -5.41 -47.90 9.56
C ALA A 67 -5.78 -46.44 9.22
N GLY A 68 -4.81 -45.52 9.26
CA GLY A 68 -4.97 -44.13 8.84
C GLY A 68 -5.33 -44.00 7.36
N ALA A 69 -4.90 -44.93 6.51
CA ALA A 69 -5.22 -44.95 5.09
C ALA A 69 -6.73 -45.15 4.81
N ALA A 70 -7.43 -45.92 5.64
CA ALA A 70 -8.88 -46.15 5.51
C ALA A 70 -9.70 -44.91 5.88
N ASN A 71 -9.14 -44.00 6.68
CA ASN A 71 -9.76 -42.75 7.12
C ASN A 71 -9.05 -41.51 6.57
N ALA A 72 -8.24 -41.66 5.52
CA ALA A 72 -7.37 -40.60 5.01
C ALA A 72 -8.15 -39.35 4.59
N GLU A 73 -9.33 -39.53 3.98
CA GLU A 73 -10.19 -38.42 3.56
C GLU A 73 -10.73 -37.63 4.76
N PHE A 74 -11.19 -38.34 5.80
CA PHE A 74 -11.66 -37.70 7.04
C PHE A 74 -10.52 -36.98 7.77
N LEU A 75 -9.35 -37.60 7.88
CA LEU A 75 -8.17 -36.98 8.51
C LEU A 75 -7.64 -35.77 7.71
N ALA A 76 -7.77 -35.79 6.37
CA ALA A 76 -7.43 -34.65 5.52
C ALA A 76 -8.41 -33.49 5.75
N GLN A 77 -9.71 -33.74 5.76
CA GLN A 77 -10.73 -32.74 6.08
C GLN A 77 -10.52 -32.12 7.47
N GLU A 78 -10.20 -32.95 8.47
CA GLU A 78 -9.95 -32.50 9.83
C GLU A 78 -8.65 -31.67 9.93
N ARG A 79 -7.60 -32.07 9.20
CA ARG A 79 -6.36 -31.29 9.09
C ARG A 79 -6.63 -29.91 8.48
N ASP A 80 -7.40 -29.87 7.40
CA ASP A 80 -7.72 -28.61 6.70
C ASP A 80 -8.51 -27.67 7.63
N ALA A 81 -9.48 -28.19 8.39
CA ALA A 81 -10.22 -27.41 9.38
C ALA A 81 -9.32 -26.82 10.48
N LEU A 82 -8.36 -27.61 11.00
CA LEU A 82 -7.40 -27.13 12.00
C LEU A 82 -6.39 -26.13 11.42
N VAL A 83 -5.94 -26.32 10.18
CA VAL A 83 -5.09 -25.37 9.46
C VAL A 83 -5.78 -24.03 9.29
N VAL A 84 -7.06 -24.01 8.93
CA VAL A 84 -7.88 -22.78 8.87
C VAL A 84 -7.94 -22.12 10.24
N GLN A 85 -8.20 -22.89 11.29
CA GLN A 85 -8.29 -22.35 12.65
C GLN A 85 -6.95 -21.74 13.12
N GLN A 86 -5.81 -22.40 12.82
CA GLN A 86 -4.48 -21.85 13.10
C GLN A 86 -4.22 -20.58 12.30
N ALA A 87 -4.58 -20.57 11.01
CA ALA A 87 -4.44 -19.40 10.16
C ALA A 87 -5.24 -18.21 10.70
N VAL A 88 -6.49 -18.42 11.12
CA VAL A 88 -7.30 -17.38 11.77
C VAL A 88 -6.61 -16.84 13.01
N GLN A 89 -6.12 -17.70 13.90
CA GLN A 89 -5.38 -17.27 15.10
C GLN A 89 -4.13 -16.47 14.76
N LEU A 90 -3.36 -16.90 13.76
CA LEU A 90 -2.16 -16.18 13.31
C LEU A 90 -2.50 -14.80 12.74
N VAL A 91 -3.57 -14.69 11.93
CA VAL A 91 -4.02 -13.38 11.44
C VAL A 91 -4.51 -12.49 12.59
N GLU A 92 -5.26 -13.03 13.56
CA GLU A 92 -5.69 -12.30 14.75
C GLU A 92 -4.51 -11.81 15.61
N GLN A 93 -3.42 -12.59 15.66
CA GLN A 93 -2.16 -12.25 16.36
C GLN A 93 -1.28 -11.27 15.56
N GLY A 94 -1.66 -10.93 14.33
CA GLY A 94 -0.88 -10.06 13.45
C GLY A 94 0.22 -10.76 12.65
N ASP A 95 0.41 -12.07 12.80
CA ASP A 95 1.36 -12.87 12.02
C ASP A 95 0.74 -13.36 10.70
N ARG A 96 0.39 -12.40 9.84
CA ARG A 96 -0.25 -12.67 8.55
C ARG A 96 0.70 -13.40 7.59
N THR A 97 2.02 -13.18 7.67
CA THR A 97 3.00 -13.83 6.81
C THR A 97 2.99 -15.35 7.03
N THR A 98 3.05 -15.78 8.29
CA THR A 98 2.95 -17.20 8.62
C THR A 98 1.56 -17.74 8.28
N ALA A 99 0.50 -16.98 8.54
CA ALA A 99 -0.86 -17.39 8.18
C ALA A 99 -1.03 -17.63 6.66
N LEU A 100 -0.48 -16.74 5.82
CA LEU A 100 -0.52 -16.85 4.37
C LEU A 100 0.30 -18.04 3.86
N SER A 101 1.43 -18.36 4.51
CA SER A 101 2.20 -19.56 4.18
C SER A 101 1.44 -20.85 4.49
N LEU A 102 0.56 -20.82 5.50
CA LEU A 102 -0.17 -21.98 5.98
C LEU A 102 -1.51 -22.19 5.24
N ALA A 103 -2.26 -21.12 5.00
CA ALA A 103 -3.61 -21.16 4.44
C ALA A 103 -3.89 -20.00 3.47
N GLY A 104 -2.91 -19.63 2.64
CA GLY A 104 -2.98 -18.48 1.74
C GLY A 104 -4.18 -18.48 0.81
N GLU A 105 -4.56 -19.63 0.25
CA GLU A 105 -5.74 -19.76 -0.63
C GLU A 105 -7.05 -19.43 0.11
N ILE A 106 -7.17 -19.84 1.37
CA ILE A 106 -8.37 -19.63 2.18
C ILE A 106 -8.43 -18.20 2.68
N ILE A 107 -7.30 -17.63 3.14
CA ILE A 107 -7.22 -16.23 3.56
C ILE A 107 -7.55 -15.28 2.41
N ASN A 108 -7.07 -15.60 1.19
CA ASN A 108 -7.27 -14.79 0.00
C ASN A 108 -8.53 -15.16 -0.79
N ALA A 109 -9.42 -15.99 -0.23
CA ALA A 109 -10.66 -16.38 -0.88
C ALA A 109 -11.49 -15.12 -1.23
N PRO A 110 -11.97 -14.96 -2.48
CA PRO A 110 -12.59 -13.72 -2.95
C PRO A 110 -13.80 -13.24 -2.13
N ASP A 111 -14.51 -14.18 -1.53
CA ASP A 111 -15.69 -14.00 -0.68
C ASP A 111 -15.37 -13.55 0.75
N LEU A 112 -14.10 -13.63 1.17
CA LEU A 112 -13.61 -13.17 2.47
C LEU A 112 -12.86 -11.84 2.38
N GLN A 113 -12.68 -11.32 1.17
CA GLN A 113 -11.97 -10.08 0.91
C GLN A 113 -12.98 -8.93 0.77
N PRO A 114 -12.59 -7.70 1.13
CA PRO A 114 -13.35 -6.52 0.72
C PRO A 114 -13.48 -6.46 -0.80
N ALA A 115 -14.55 -5.81 -1.28
CA ALA A 115 -14.71 -5.55 -2.70
C ALA A 115 -13.49 -4.78 -3.25
N ILE A 116 -13.16 -5.00 -4.52
CA ILE A 116 -11.89 -4.59 -5.11
C ILE A 116 -11.66 -3.06 -5.14
N GLU A 117 -12.75 -2.30 -5.09
CA GLU A 117 -12.79 -0.84 -4.93
C GLU A 117 -12.33 -0.35 -3.55
N TYR A 118 -12.45 -1.19 -2.51
CA TYR A 118 -12.00 -0.90 -1.14
C TYR A 118 -10.63 -1.48 -0.83
N ARG A 119 -9.95 -2.10 -1.80
CA ARG A 119 -8.60 -2.62 -1.65
C ARG A 119 -7.63 -1.74 -2.42
N SER A 120 -6.65 -1.17 -1.73
CA SER A 120 -5.76 -0.22 -2.38
C SER A 120 -4.91 -0.88 -3.46
N LEU A 121 -4.61 -0.11 -4.52
CA LEU A 121 -3.64 -0.51 -5.55
C LEU A 121 -2.20 -0.24 -5.12
N PHE A 122 -2.01 0.70 -4.20
CA PHE A 122 -0.70 1.21 -3.81
C PHE A 122 -0.55 1.18 -2.30
N THR A 123 0.63 0.86 -1.80
CA THR A 123 0.97 0.94 -0.38
C THR A 123 1.56 2.29 -0.01
N ARG A 124 2.15 2.99 -0.98
CA ARG A 124 2.82 4.27 -0.74
C ARG A 124 2.95 5.10 -2.01
N TRP A 125 2.76 6.40 -1.88
CA TRP A 125 3.17 7.40 -2.86
C TRP A 125 4.32 8.26 -2.36
N THR A 126 5.34 8.49 -3.19
CA THR A 126 6.37 9.50 -2.96
C THR A 126 6.43 10.38 -4.18
N ILE A 127 6.05 11.65 -4.04
CA ILE A 127 6.02 12.59 -5.16
C ILE A 127 7.00 13.71 -4.90
N SER A 128 7.91 13.96 -5.82
CA SER A 128 8.75 15.14 -5.86
C SER A 128 8.23 16.06 -6.96
N THR A 129 8.11 17.35 -6.68
CA THR A 129 7.69 18.36 -7.67
C THR A 129 8.60 19.56 -7.58
N THR A 130 9.22 19.92 -8.69
CA THR A 130 10.03 21.14 -8.82
C THR A 130 9.29 22.13 -9.72
N ILE A 131 9.05 23.32 -9.19
CA ILE A 131 8.35 24.40 -9.88
C ILE A 131 9.35 25.52 -10.15
N ALA A 132 9.50 25.87 -11.43
CA ALA A 132 10.39 26.90 -11.92
C ALA A 132 9.68 27.83 -12.91
N ASP A 133 10.35 28.88 -13.35
CA ASP A 133 9.90 29.74 -14.45
C ASP A 133 9.79 28.98 -15.78
N SER A 134 10.70 28.02 -16.02
CA SER A 134 10.75 27.19 -17.22
C SER A 134 9.62 26.16 -17.29
N GLY A 135 8.93 25.89 -16.19
CA GLY A 135 7.88 24.89 -16.10
C GLY A 135 7.87 24.12 -14.78
N ILE A 136 7.17 22.99 -14.79
CA ILE A 136 7.02 22.12 -13.61
C ILE A 136 7.52 20.73 -13.97
N ALA A 137 8.41 20.17 -13.14
CA ALA A 137 8.86 18.79 -13.24
C ALA A 137 8.31 17.99 -12.05
N ILE A 138 7.72 16.83 -12.31
CA ILE A 138 7.11 15.95 -11.31
C ILE A 138 7.72 14.56 -11.47
N ASP A 139 8.26 14.04 -10.38
CA ASP A 139 8.70 12.65 -10.25
C ASP A 139 7.87 11.98 -9.17
N ALA A 140 6.92 11.14 -9.58
CA ALA A 140 6.08 10.36 -8.68
C ALA A 140 6.53 8.90 -8.66
N MET A 141 6.60 8.31 -7.48
CA MET A 141 6.85 6.89 -7.28
C MET A 141 5.69 6.29 -6.49
N ALA A 142 5.07 5.25 -7.04
CA ALA A 142 4.03 4.47 -6.39
C ALA A 142 4.53 3.05 -6.12
N LEU A 143 4.42 2.60 -4.88
CA LEU A 143 4.72 1.22 -4.51
C LEU A 143 3.44 0.39 -4.62
N ALA A 144 3.48 -0.72 -5.39
CA ALA A 144 2.32 -1.57 -5.57
C ALA A 144 1.92 -2.27 -4.26
N ALA A 145 0.62 -2.46 -4.05
CA ALA A 145 0.17 -3.35 -2.98
C ALA A 145 0.53 -4.82 -3.30
N PRO A 146 0.81 -5.65 -2.28
CA PRO A 146 1.15 -7.06 -2.47
C PRO A 146 0.10 -7.78 -3.32
N GLY A 147 0.54 -8.52 -4.35
CA GLY A 147 -0.33 -9.24 -5.28
C GLY A 147 -1.15 -8.36 -6.24
N ARG A 148 -1.03 -7.03 -6.20
CA ARG A 148 -1.76 -6.08 -7.08
C ARG A 148 -0.89 -5.46 -8.17
N ALA A 149 0.37 -5.89 -8.33
CA ALA A 149 1.32 -5.30 -9.27
C ALA A 149 0.79 -5.24 -10.72
N THR A 150 0.21 -6.33 -11.23
CA THR A 150 -0.35 -6.39 -12.59
C THR A 150 -1.54 -5.44 -12.78
N GLU A 151 -2.41 -5.32 -11.77
CA GLU A 151 -3.54 -4.40 -11.83
C GLU A 151 -3.10 -2.93 -11.74
N ALA A 152 -2.10 -2.64 -10.91
CA ALA A 152 -1.51 -1.31 -10.79
C ALA A 152 -0.82 -0.89 -12.10
N GLU A 153 -0.10 -1.80 -12.75
CA GLU A 153 0.53 -1.59 -14.06
C GLU A 153 -0.52 -1.26 -15.12
N ALA A 154 -1.58 -2.08 -15.24
CA ALA A 154 -2.67 -1.81 -16.17
C ALA A 154 -3.34 -0.44 -15.93
N ALA A 155 -3.58 -0.08 -14.67
CA ALA A 155 -4.17 1.22 -14.33
C ALA A 155 -3.25 2.41 -14.65
N LEU A 156 -1.92 2.25 -14.51
CA LEU A 156 -0.94 3.25 -14.90
C LEU A 156 -0.82 3.37 -16.43
N ASP A 157 -0.88 2.26 -17.16
CA ASP A 157 -0.88 2.27 -18.62
C ASP A 157 -2.13 2.98 -19.17
N ASP A 158 -3.29 2.74 -18.57
CA ASP A 158 -4.53 3.40 -18.96
C ASP A 158 -4.49 4.91 -18.64
N LEU A 159 -3.89 5.31 -17.50
CA LEU A 159 -3.63 6.71 -17.19
C LEU A 159 -2.70 7.35 -18.25
N ALA A 160 -1.60 6.67 -18.58
CA ALA A 160 -0.62 7.15 -19.55
C ALA A 160 -1.25 7.37 -20.93
N LYS A 161 -2.05 6.41 -21.39
CA LYS A 161 -2.81 6.51 -22.64
C LYS A 161 -3.79 7.67 -22.60
N GLY A 162 -4.57 7.79 -21.52
CA GLY A 162 -5.52 8.90 -21.34
C GLY A 162 -4.85 10.28 -21.45
N TRP A 163 -3.66 10.44 -20.87
CA TRP A 163 -2.88 11.68 -20.98
C TRP A 163 -2.28 11.91 -22.37
N GLN A 164 -1.92 10.86 -23.12
CA GLN A 164 -1.36 11.01 -24.47
C GLN A 164 -2.43 11.28 -25.53
N GLU A 165 -3.62 10.70 -25.35
CA GLU A 165 -4.74 10.83 -26.29
C GLU A 165 -5.39 12.22 -26.22
N SER A 166 -5.46 12.84 -25.04
CA SER A 166 -6.05 14.18 -24.90
C SER A 166 -5.15 15.28 -25.50
N PRO A 167 -5.68 16.15 -26.39
CA PRO A 167 -4.94 17.28 -26.95
C PRO A 167 -4.37 18.25 -25.90
N GLN A 168 -5.04 18.38 -24.75
CA GLN A 168 -4.68 19.33 -23.69
C GLN A 168 -3.43 18.88 -22.91
N THR A 169 -3.22 17.57 -22.80
CA THR A 169 -2.14 16.98 -22.01
C THR A 169 -1.01 16.41 -22.87
N ARG A 170 -1.24 16.21 -24.18
CA ARG A 170 -0.26 15.65 -25.11
C ARG A 170 1.05 16.43 -25.23
N ALA A 171 1.02 17.74 -24.97
CA ALA A 171 2.24 18.56 -25.00
C ALA A 171 3.19 18.27 -23.82
N ALA A 172 2.70 17.64 -22.75
CA ALA A 172 3.54 17.24 -21.63
C ALA A 172 4.22 15.90 -21.92
N GLN A 173 5.43 15.75 -21.41
CA GLN A 173 6.19 14.52 -21.54
C GLN A 173 5.93 13.67 -20.30
N ALA A 174 4.97 12.74 -20.41
CA ALA A 174 4.70 11.73 -19.39
C ALA A 174 5.45 10.44 -19.72
N GLN A 175 6.27 9.96 -18.78
CA GLN A 175 7.01 8.70 -18.90
C GLN A 175 6.72 7.83 -17.70
N PHE A 176 6.42 6.56 -17.94
CA PHE A 176 6.21 5.56 -16.92
C PHE A 176 7.31 4.51 -17.00
N THR A 177 7.80 4.06 -15.85
CA THR A 177 8.79 3.00 -15.77
C THR A 177 8.48 2.11 -14.59
N ARG A 178 8.46 0.80 -14.85
CA ARG A 178 8.38 -0.23 -13.83
C ARG A 178 9.78 -0.57 -13.33
N SER A 179 9.91 -0.76 -12.03
CA SER A 179 11.13 -1.18 -11.39
C SER A 179 10.82 -2.13 -10.23
N GLU A 180 11.78 -2.96 -9.87
CA GLU A 180 11.73 -3.74 -8.62
C GLU A 180 12.62 -3.05 -7.59
N THR A 181 12.12 -2.95 -6.36
CA THR A 181 12.89 -2.43 -5.23
C THR A 181 13.89 -3.48 -4.76
N ALA A 182 14.88 -3.07 -3.96
CA ALA A 182 15.83 -4.00 -3.35
C ALA A 182 15.15 -5.04 -2.42
N ALA A 183 13.94 -4.77 -1.96
CA ALA A 183 13.13 -5.67 -1.14
C ALA A 183 12.29 -6.67 -1.97
N GLY A 184 12.32 -6.58 -3.31
CA GLY A 184 11.50 -7.39 -4.21
C GLY A 184 10.10 -6.82 -4.49
N ASP A 185 9.73 -5.69 -3.88
CA ASP A 185 8.45 -5.03 -4.16
C ASP A 185 8.46 -4.36 -5.54
N THR A 186 7.34 -4.35 -6.24
CA THR A 186 7.19 -3.65 -7.52
C THR A 186 6.88 -2.17 -7.29
N ALA A 187 7.68 -1.28 -7.88
CA ALA A 187 7.50 0.16 -7.85
C ALA A 187 7.34 0.75 -9.26
N PHE A 188 6.49 1.76 -9.38
CA PHE A 188 6.24 2.47 -10.62
C PHE A 188 6.67 3.92 -10.49
N SER A 189 7.56 4.36 -11.37
CA SER A 189 7.95 5.76 -11.47
C SER A 189 7.23 6.43 -12.63
N LEU A 190 6.58 7.55 -12.34
CA LEU A 190 6.01 8.49 -13.29
C LEU A 190 6.89 9.75 -13.31
N ARG A 191 7.36 10.15 -14.49
CA ARG A 191 7.94 11.47 -14.73
C ARG A 191 7.00 12.28 -15.60
N LEU A 192 6.67 13.49 -15.17
CA LEU A 192 5.82 14.42 -15.91
C LEU A 192 6.49 15.79 -15.97
N THR A 193 6.66 16.32 -17.18
CA THR A 193 7.17 17.69 -17.39
C THR A 193 6.10 18.55 -18.05
N LEU A 194 5.74 19.64 -17.38
CA LEU A 194 4.79 20.65 -17.82
C LEU A 194 5.57 21.90 -18.27
N PRO A 195 5.28 22.47 -19.45
CA PRO A 195 5.96 23.68 -19.91
C PRO A 195 5.56 24.92 -19.09
N ALA A 196 6.35 25.99 -19.20
CA ALA A 196 6.05 27.28 -18.58
C ALA A 196 4.61 27.75 -18.88
N GLY A 197 3.89 28.16 -17.83
CA GLY A 197 2.50 28.62 -17.92
C GLY A 197 1.44 27.53 -18.05
N ALA A 198 1.82 26.25 -18.15
CA ALA A 198 0.87 25.15 -18.13
C ALA A 198 0.37 24.86 -16.70
N SER A 199 -0.83 24.28 -16.63
CA SER A 199 -1.49 23.88 -15.38
C SER A 199 -1.64 22.36 -15.32
N GLY A 200 -1.54 21.79 -14.12
CA GLY A 200 -1.79 20.37 -13.89
C GLY A 200 -3.28 19.99 -13.86
N VAL A 201 -4.21 20.96 -13.94
CA VAL A 201 -5.66 20.73 -13.80
C VAL A 201 -6.20 19.73 -14.83
N GLU A 202 -5.76 19.81 -16.09
CA GLU A 202 -6.20 18.89 -17.14
C GLU A 202 -5.73 17.45 -16.86
N PHE A 203 -4.51 17.29 -16.32
CA PHE A 203 -3.99 15.98 -15.89
C PHE A 203 -4.79 15.42 -14.73
N ALA A 204 -5.17 16.28 -13.77
CA ALA A 204 -5.98 15.88 -12.64
C ALA A 204 -7.38 15.38 -13.07
N GLN A 205 -8.01 16.03 -14.05
CA GLN A 205 -9.31 15.62 -14.58
C GLN A 205 -9.27 14.27 -15.28
N LEU A 206 -8.18 13.97 -15.97
CA LEU A 206 -7.96 12.68 -16.65
C LEU A 206 -7.41 11.59 -15.70
N THR A 207 -7.05 11.94 -14.47
CA THR A 207 -6.62 10.97 -13.47
C THR A 207 -7.84 10.18 -12.96
N PRO A 208 -7.80 8.84 -12.86
CA PRO A 208 -8.92 8.03 -12.41
C PRO A 208 -9.57 8.57 -11.12
N PRO A 209 -10.92 8.57 -11.02
CA PRO A 209 -11.63 9.09 -9.85
C PRO A 209 -11.45 8.21 -8.60
N ARG A 210 -10.76 7.07 -8.71
CA ARG A 210 -10.50 6.13 -7.61
C ARG A 210 -9.74 6.80 -6.44
N PRO A 211 -10.00 6.40 -5.18
CA PRO A 211 -9.31 6.93 -4.01
C PRO A 211 -7.80 6.72 -4.04
N ASP A 212 -7.31 5.62 -4.60
CA ASP A 212 -5.87 5.30 -4.72
C ASP A 212 -5.03 6.40 -5.38
N TRP A 213 -5.67 7.20 -6.24
CA TRP A 213 -5.07 8.26 -7.04
C TRP A 213 -5.30 9.66 -6.46
N SER A 214 -5.98 9.77 -5.32
CA SER A 214 -6.41 11.04 -4.75
C SER A 214 -5.25 11.98 -4.49
N LEU A 215 -4.07 11.47 -4.09
CA LEU A 215 -2.88 12.27 -3.84
C LEU A 215 -2.34 12.89 -5.12
N LEU A 216 -2.10 12.07 -6.14
CA LEU A 216 -1.62 12.53 -7.44
C LEU A 216 -2.61 13.53 -8.05
N ARG A 217 -3.90 13.21 -8.04
CA ARG A 217 -4.97 14.07 -8.57
C ARG A 217 -5.06 15.40 -7.85
N THR A 218 -5.07 15.38 -6.51
CA THR A 218 -5.15 16.58 -5.67
C THR A 218 -3.93 17.48 -5.86
N LEU A 219 -2.74 16.88 -5.95
CA LEU A 219 -1.51 17.62 -6.24
C LEU A 219 -1.59 18.27 -7.63
N LEU A 220 -1.85 17.48 -8.68
CA LEU A 220 -1.96 17.98 -10.07
C LEU A 220 -2.98 19.12 -10.20
N ALA A 221 -4.13 19.00 -9.53
CA ALA A 221 -5.17 20.04 -9.55
C ALA A 221 -4.73 21.37 -8.94
N GLN A 222 -3.72 21.34 -8.07
CA GLN A 222 -3.17 22.53 -7.42
C GLN A 222 -1.95 23.09 -8.15
N LEU A 223 -1.34 22.33 -9.07
CA LEU A 223 -0.15 22.78 -9.80
C LEU A 223 -0.51 23.85 -10.85
N GLY A 224 -0.06 25.07 -10.57
CA GLY A 224 -0.32 26.26 -11.38
C GLY A 224 0.20 27.50 -10.63
N PRO A 225 1.52 27.65 -10.49
CA PRO A 225 2.11 28.63 -9.59
C PRO A 225 1.68 30.05 -9.94
N GLN A 226 1.40 30.84 -8.90
CA GLN A 226 1.21 32.27 -9.05
C GLN A 226 2.57 32.94 -9.03
N VAL A 227 3.14 33.13 -10.21
CA VAL A 227 4.36 33.90 -10.41
C VAL A 227 3.98 35.36 -10.55
N THR A 228 4.36 36.18 -9.57
CA THR A 228 4.22 37.63 -9.64
C THR A 228 5.60 38.25 -9.83
N THR A 229 5.68 39.20 -10.76
CA THR A 229 6.92 39.96 -11.02
C THR A 229 6.63 41.44 -10.78
N ALA A 230 7.39 42.05 -9.89
CA ALA A 230 7.33 43.47 -9.60
C ALA A 230 8.67 44.11 -9.94
N ALA A 231 8.65 45.30 -10.54
CA ALA A 231 9.88 45.97 -10.95
C ALA A 231 10.17 47.21 -10.10
N LYS A 232 11.41 47.33 -9.62
CA LYS A 232 11.90 48.45 -8.79
C LYS A 232 13.17 49.03 -9.45
N GLY A 233 12.99 49.96 -10.40
CA GLY A 233 14.12 50.53 -11.15
C GLY A 233 14.82 49.48 -12.02
N LEU A 234 16.13 49.26 -11.77
CA LEU A 234 16.92 48.18 -12.39
C LEU A 234 16.69 46.80 -11.74
N TRP A 235 16.10 46.78 -10.54
CA TRP A 235 15.79 45.55 -9.82
C TRP A 235 14.43 45.01 -10.23
N GLN A 236 14.30 43.69 -10.13
CA GLN A 236 13.09 42.93 -10.35
C GLN A 236 12.91 41.99 -9.16
N GLU A 237 11.77 42.11 -8.49
CA GLU A 237 11.33 41.21 -7.45
C GLU A 237 10.44 40.15 -8.11
N MET A 238 10.82 38.89 -7.93
CA MET A 238 10.04 37.74 -8.38
C MET A 238 9.54 37.00 -7.14
N GLN A 239 8.24 36.80 -7.07
CA GLN A 239 7.58 36.05 -6.03
C GLN A 239 6.84 34.87 -6.64
N VAL A 240 7.21 33.67 -6.21
CA VAL A 240 6.53 32.42 -6.60
C VAL A 240 5.75 31.94 -5.41
N SER A 241 4.43 31.89 -5.55
CA SER A 241 3.53 31.41 -4.51
C SER A 241 2.70 30.23 -4.98
N GLN A 242 2.55 29.24 -4.11
CA GLN A 242 1.85 27.99 -4.39
C GLN A 242 1.04 27.56 -3.16
N PRO A 243 -0.31 27.68 -3.20
CA PRO A 243 -1.16 27.12 -2.16
C PRO A 243 -1.12 25.60 -2.25
N ILE A 244 -1.01 24.93 -1.11
CA ILE A 244 -1.03 23.46 -1.01
C ILE A 244 -1.96 23.03 0.13
N ASP A 245 -2.95 22.21 -0.20
CA ASP A 245 -3.82 21.49 0.73
C ASP A 245 -4.03 20.05 0.27
N LEU A 246 -3.36 19.10 0.92
CA LEU A 246 -3.41 17.67 0.57
C LEU A 246 -4.46 16.89 1.37
N ARG A 247 -5.23 17.54 2.26
CA ARG A 247 -6.22 16.85 3.10
C ARG A 247 -7.32 16.18 2.29
N ALA A 248 -7.74 16.82 1.19
CA ALA A 248 -8.70 16.25 0.25
C ALA A 248 -8.24 14.91 -0.36
N ALA A 249 -6.93 14.61 -0.35
CA ALA A 249 -6.42 13.30 -0.73
C ALA A 249 -6.51 12.25 0.39
N GLY A 250 -6.31 12.68 1.64
CA GLY A 250 -6.33 11.80 2.83
C GLY A 250 -7.72 11.49 3.36
N ASP A 251 -8.69 12.42 3.25
CA ASP A 251 -10.05 12.23 3.78
C ASP A 251 -10.73 10.97 3.21
N PRO A 252 -10.67 10.68 1.89
CA PRO A 252 -11.22 9.43 1.35
C PRO A 252 -10.54 8.18 1.91
N TRP A 253 -9.21 8.20 2.10
CA TRP A 253 -8.47 7.06 2.63
C TRP A 253 -8.88 6.75 4.08
N GLN A 254 -8.99 7.80 4.91
CA GLN A 254 -9.44 7.66 6.30
C GLN A 254 -10.90 7.19 6.38
N SER A 255 -11.77 7.71 5.51
CA SER A 255 -13.17 7.28 5.43
C SER A 255 -13.28 5.80 5.08
N ILE A 256 -12.54 5.33 4.07
CA ILE A 256 -12.56 3.91 3.66
C ILE A 256 -12.02 3.03 4.79
N ALA A 257 -10.91 3.42 5.43
CA ALA A 257 -10.36 2.69 6.56
C ALA A 257 -11.37 2.57 7.72
N ALA A 258 -12.09 3.65 8.03
CA ALA A 258 -13.13 3.63 9.06
C ALA A 258 -14.32 2.73 8.66
N ASP A 259 -14.73 2.76 7.40
CA ASP A 259 -15.83 1.95 6.88
C ASP A 259 -15.51 0.45 6.90
N LEU A 260 -14.28 0.10 6.55
CA LEU A 260 -13.77 -1.27 6.62
C LEU A 260 -13.68 -1.76 8.08
N GLU A 261 -13.24 -0.92 9.01
CA GLU A 261 -13.21 -1.25 10.44
C GLU A 261 -14.62 -1.49 11.01
N ARG A 262 -15.59 -0.64 10.62
CA ARG A 262 -16.99 -0.82 11.01
C ARG A 262 -17.57 -2.13 10.49
N GLN A 263 -17.25 -2.51 9.25
CA GLN A 263 -17.66 -3.79 8.68
C GLN A 263 -16.98 -4.97 9.40
N ALA A 264 -15.69 -4.87 9.69
CA ALA A 264 -14.96 -5.87 10.47
C ALA A 264 -15.59 -6.11 11.84
N ALA A 265 -15.94 -5.05 12.57
CA ALA A 265 -16.63 -5.16 13.86
C ALA A 265 -18.00 -5.86 13.73
N GLY A 266 -18.72 -5.65 12.63
CA GLY A 266 -19.98 -6.36 12.34
C GLY A 266 -19.79 -7.88 12.17
N PHE A 267 -18.71 -8.30 11.50
CA PHE A 267 -18.37 -9.72 11.35
C PHE A 267 -17.96 -10.36 12.68
N GLU A 268 -17.20 -9.67 13.54
CA GLU A 268 -16.86 -10.19 14.88
C GLU A 268 -18.06 -10.37 15.80
N ALA A 269 -18.99 -9.40 15.77
CA ALA A 269 -20.24 -9.51 16.50
C ALA A 269 -21.03 -10.74 16.04
N SER A 270 -21.04 -11.00 14.72
CA SER A 270 -21.67 -12.18 14.13
C SER A 270 -20.98 -13.48 14.56
N ALA A 271 -19.64 -13.50 14.61
CA ALA A 271 -18.86 -14.65 15.05
C ALA A 271 -19.12 -15.02 16.53
N THR A 272 -19.37 -14.02 17.37
CA THR A 272 -19.65 -14.22 18.79
C THR A 272 -21.04 -14.83 19.00
N GLN A 273 -22.03 -14.39 18.21
CA GLN A 273 -23.41 -14.90 18.26
C GLN A 273 -23.52 -16.37 17.79
N THR A 274 -22.65 -16.81 16.89
CA THR A 274 -22.64 -18.18 16.36
C THR A 274 -21.84 -19.17 17.20
N THR A 275 -21.26 -18.78 18.34
CA THR A 275 -20.50 -19.74 19.18
C THR A 275 -21.42 -20.70 19.99
N GLY A 276 -22.75 -20.59 19.82
CA GLY A 276 -23.77 -21.41 20.49
C GLY A 276 -24.04 -22.78 19.84
N GLY A 277 -23.09 -23.71 19.93
CA GLY A 277 -23.37 -25.15 19.99
C GLY A 277 -23.79 -25.91 18.71
N SER A 278 -23.04 -25.82 17.62
CA SER A 278 -23.00 -26.83 16.54
C SER A 278 -21.71 -26.70 15.69
N THR A 279 -21.33 -27.71 14.91
CA THR A 279 -20.14 -27.63 14.02
C THR A 279 -20.32 -26.61 12.90
N ALA A 280 -21.51 -26.56 12.27
CA ALA A 280 -21.85 -25.58 11.25
C ALA A 280 -21.81 -24.13 11.77
N THR A 281 -22.06 -23.92 13.06
CA THR A 281 -21.96 -22.59 13.67
C THR A 281 -20.51 -22.21 14.04
N MET A 282 -19.65 -23.20 14.31
CA MET A 282 -18.21 -22.99 14.48
C MET A 282 -17.53 -22.57 13.17
N GLU A 283 -17.80 -23.24 12.05
CA GLU A 283 -17.27 -22.85 10.72
C GLU A 283 -17.72 -21.44 10.33
N ALA A 284 -18.99 -21.12 10.54
CA ALA A 284 -19.51 -19.77 10.32
C ALA A 284 -18.81 -18.73 11.20
N SER A 285 -18.50 -19.07 12.46
CA SER A 285 -17.76 -18.18 13.37
C SER A 285 -16.31 -17.95 12.92
N GLN A 286 -15.61 -18.99 12.45
CA GLN A 286 -14.23 -18.90 11.97
C GLN A 286 -14.16 -18.08 10.69
N ARG A 287 -15.10 -18.32 9.77
CA ARG A 287 -15.23 -17.55 8.53
C ARG A 287 -15.47 -16.06 8.81
N ALA A 288 -16.35 -15.74 9.74
CA ALA A 288 -16.64 -14.35 10.13
C ALA A 288 -15.41 -13.68 10.78
N ARG A 289 -14.63 -14.39 11.60
CA ARG A 289 -13.36 -13.87 12.15
C ARG A 289 -12.32 -13.61 11.07
N LEU A 290 -12.16 -14.55 10.13
CA LEU A 290 -11.23 -14.40 9.00
C LEU A 290 -11.62 -13.20 8.14
N GLN A 291 -12.91 -13.04 7.86
CA GLN A 291 -13.44 -11.90 7.13
C GLN A 291 -13.19 -10.58 7.89
N ALA A 292 -13.47 -10.54 9.20
CA ALA A 292 -13.15 -9.37 10.03
C ALA A 292 -11.67 -9.00 9.94
N ALA A 293 -10.78 -10.00 10.04
CA ALA A 293 -9.35 -9.79 10.00
C ALA A 293 -8.85 -9.29 8.63
N ASN A 294 -9.41 -9.81 7.53
CA ASN A 294 -9.14 -9.30 6.17
C ASN A 294 -9.59 -7.85 5.99
N TYR A 295 -10.76 -7.49 6.52
CA TYR A 295 -11.26 -6.12 6.44
C TYR A 295 -10.42 -5.15 7.27
N ARG A 296 -9.98 -5.55 8.47
CA ARG A 296 -9.02 -4.76 9.26
C ARG A 296 -7.69 -4.59 8.57
N TYR A 297 -7.19 -5.65 7.94
CA TYR A 297 -5.95 -5.58 7.19
C TYR A 297 -6.08 -4.57 6.04
N ALA A 298 -7.14 -4.64 5.24
CA ALA A 298 -7.40 -3.65 4.19
C ALA A 298 -7.56 -2.23 4.77
N ALA A 299 -8.23 -2.08 5.92
CA ALA A 299 -8.32 -0.79 6.61
C ALA A 299 -6.94 -0.26 6.99
N GLN A 300 -6.05 -1.14 7.46
CA GLN A 300 -4.68 -0.80 7.79
C GLN A 300 -3.87 -0.39 6.56
N GLU A 301 -4.02 -1.06 5.42
CA GLU A 301 -3.38 -0.66 4.16
C GLU A 301 -3.73 0.78 3.76
N TRP A 302 -4.99 1.20 3.93
CA TRP A 302 -5.38 2.60 3.69
C TRP A 302 -4.79 3.58 4.70
N ARG A 303 -4.66 3.19 5.97
CA ARG A 303 -4.01 4.02 6.99
C ARG A 303 -2.51 4.15 6.73
N ASP A 304 -1.86 3.07 6.34
CA ASP A 304 -0.45 3.05 5.99
C ASP A 304 -0.20 3.87 4.73
N LEU A 305 -1.08 3.78 3.72
CA LEU A 305 -1.03 4.67 2.56
C LEU A 305 -1.08 6.14 2.96
N ALA A 306 -1.96 6.52 3.89
CA ALA A 306 -2.05 7.90 4.40
C ALA A 306 -0.81 8.32 5.20
N ARG A 307 -0.24 7.41 5.98
CA ARG A 307 0.89 7.66 6.87
C ARG A 307 2.22 7.74 6.13
N ASP A 308 2.43 6.86 5.17
CA ASP A 308 3.71 6.66 4.50
C ASP A 308 3.82 7.44 3.18
N SER A 309 2.71 8.01 2.70
CA SER A 309 2.72 8.85 1.50
C SER A 309 3.20 10.27 1.79
N GLN A 310 4.05 10.77 0.90
CA GLN A 310 4.69 12.07 1.06
C GLN A 310 4.85 12.81 -0.27
N VAL A 311 4.83 14.14 -0.18
CA VAL A 311 5.06 15.05 -1.31
C VAL A 311 6.16 16.03 -0.93
N VAL A 312 7.21 16.10 -1.75
CA VAL A 312 8.26 17.11 -1.68
C VAL A 312 8.01 18.14 -2.77
N ILE A 313 7.86 19.41 -2.38
CA ILE A 313 7.66 20.50 -3.33
C ILE A 313 8.85 21.43 -3.23
N GLY A 314 9.58 21.57 -4.34
CA GLY A 314 10.66 22.53 -4.53
C GLY A 314 10.16 23.72 -5.36
N LEU A 315 10.40 24.93 -4.88
CA LEU A 315 10.25 26.15 -5.68
C LEU A 315 11.65 26.65 -6.03
N SER A 316 11.91 26.90 -7.31
CA SER A 316 13.13 27.52 -7.81
C SER A 316 12.83 28.75 -8.65
N THR A 317 13.76 29.71 -8.63
CA THR A 317 13.71 30.91 -9.46
C THR A 317 15.01 31.03 -10.26
N PRO A 318 15.13 30.28 -11.38
CA PRO A 318 16.29 30.38 -12.25
C PRO A 318 16.48 31.82 -12.75
N GLY A 319 17.73 32.30 -12.80
CA GLY A 319 18.06 33.66 -13.28
C GLY A 319 18.32 34.71 -12.19
N ALA A 320 18.18 34.34 -10.91
CA ALA A 320 18.72 35.13 -9.81
C ALA A 320 20.23 34.95 -9.66
N LEU A 321 20.94 36.01 -9.23
CA LEU A 321 22.39 35.95 -8.93
C LEU A 321 22.73 34.90 -7.85
N THR A 322 21.72 34.48 -7.07
CA THR A 322 21.74 33.33 -6.17
C THR A 322 20.51 32.49 -6.48
N ASP A 323 20.71 31.26 -6.94
CA ASP A 323 19.64 30.31 -7.22
C ASP A 323 18.91 29.97 -5.91
N ALA A 324 17.78 30.64 -5.64
CA ALA A 324 17.03 30.42 -4.42
C ALA A 324 16.11 29.23 -4.63
N ALA A 325 16.58 28.05 -4.21
CA ALA A 325 15.78 26.84 -4.14
C ALA A 325 15.33 26.61 -2.70
N ARG A 326 14.02 26.45 -2.49
CA ARG A 326 13.47 26.00 -1.19
C ARG A 326 12.58 24.79 -1.42
N ALA A 327 12.71 23.80 -0.55
CA ALA A 327 11.91 22.58 -0.58
C ALA A 327 11.09 22.44 0.71
N TRP A 328 9.88 21.90 0.57
CA TRP A 328 8.98 21.58 1.65
C TRP A 328 8.54 20.13 1.54
N LEU A 329 8.54 19.43 2.67
CA LEU A 329 7.92 18.12 2.81
C LEU A 329 6.48 18.31 3.31
N VAL A 330 5.52 17.76 2.58
CA VAL A 330 4.08 17.86 2.85
C VAL A 330 3.49 16.46 2.85
N THR A 331 2.57 16.21 3.77
CA THR A 331 1.82 14.95 3.87
C THR A 331 0.33 15.25 3.81
N VAL A 332 -0.51 14.22 3.66
CA VAL A 332 -1.97 14.40 3.70
C VAL A 332 -2.49 14.87 5.06
N ALA A 333 -1.70 14.71 6.13
CA ALA A 333 -2.00 15.20 7.47
C ALA A 333 -1.51 16.64 7.73
N SER A 334 -0.73 17.23 6.82
CA SER A 334 -0.24 18.59 6.96
C SER A 334 -1.38 19.61 6.82
N PRO A 335 -1.39 20.70 7.62
CA PRO A 335 -2.37 21.76 7.45
C PRO A 335 -2.19 22.49 6.10
N PRO A 336 -3.23 23.19 5.61
CA PRO A 336 -3.11 24.02 4.42
C PRO A 336 -2.02 25.06 4.61
N GLN A 337 -1.14 25.19 3.63
CA GLN A 337 -0.02 26.12 3.70
C GLN A 337 0.20 26.82 2.36
N MET A 338 0.64 28.07 2.45
CA MET A 338 1.11 28.83 1.31
C MET A 338 2.63 28.69 1.23
N LEU A 339 3.12 28.08 0.16
CA LEU A 339 4.56 28.02 -0.12
C LEU A 339 4.93 29.30 -0.87
N ASP A 340 5.93 30.03 -0.38
CA ASP A 340 6.35 31.32 -0.97
C ASP A 340 7.88 31.40 -1.03
N VAL A 341 8.40 31.78 -2.19
CA VAL A 341 9.81 32.18 -2.39
C VAL A 341 9.84 33.55 -3.04
N ARG A 342 10.64 34.44 -2.45
CA ARG A 342 10.87 35.79 -2.96
C ARG A 342 12.34 35.98 -3.27
N VAL A 343 12.63 36.49 -4.46
CA VAL A 343 13.98 36.79 -4.87
C VAL A 343 14.03 38.14 -5.57
N GLU A 344 15.04 38.93 -5.23
CA GLU A 344 15.34 40.19 -5.91
C GLU A 344 16.55 39.98 -6.83
N THR A 345 16.39 40.34 -8.10
CA THR A 345 17.40 40.15 -9.15
C THR A 345 17.56 41.42 -9.97
N LEU A 346 18.68 41.55 -10.69
CA LEU A 346 18.85 42.63 -11.66
C LEU A 346 18.15 42.25 -12.97
N SER A 347 17.30 43.13 -13.48
CA SER A 347 16.64 42.92 -14.77
C SER A 347 17.63 43.16 -15.90
N ALA A 348 18.12 42.08 -16.54
CA ALA A 348 19.07 42.16 -17.64
C ALA A 348 18.59 43.08 -18.77
N ALA A 349 17.29 43.02 -19.12
CA ALA A 349 16.69 43.88 -20.13
C ALA A 349 16.78 45.37 -19.74
N ARG A 350 16.55 45.71 -18.48
CA ARG A 350 16.61 47.10 -17.99
C ARG A 350 18.03 47.61 -17.84
N VAL A 351 18.95 46.75 -17.40
CA VAL A 351 20.39 47.08 -17.35
C VAL A 351 20.91 47.37 -18.76
N LEU A 352 20.57 46.55 -19.75
CA LEU A 352 20.92 46.78 -21.14
C LEU A 352 20.28 48.07 -21.70
N ALA A 353 19.01 48.33 -21.38
CA ALA A 353 18.35 49.57 -21.79
C ALA A 353 19.02 50.81 -21.17
N ALA A 354 19.37 50.77 -19.88
CA ALA A 354 20.08 51.85 -19.21
C ALA A 354 21.48 52.06 -19.81
N ALA A 355 22.21 50.98 -20.11
CA ALA A 355 23.51 51.04 -20.77
C ALA A 355 23.40 51.65 -22.18
N ALA A 356 22.39 51.26 -22.97
CA ALA A 356 22.15 51.80 -24.30
C ALA A 356 21.82 53.31 -24.26
N VAL A 357 21.00 53.74 -23.30
CA VAL A 357 20.68 55.16 -23.09
C VAL A 357 21.94 55.95 -22.68
N ALA A 358 22.76 55.41 -21.78
CA ALA A 358 24.01 56.04 -21.37
C ALA A 358 25.00 56.19 -22.54
N LEU A 359 25.16 55.13 -23.35
CA LEU A 359 25.99 55.15 -24.57
C LEU A 359 25.48 56.17 -25.59
N GLY A 360 24.17 56.21 -25.84
CA GLY A 360 23.56 57.21 -26.72
C GLY A 360 23.78 58.65 -26.22
N GLY A 361 23.65 58.87 -24.91
CA GLY A 361 23.93 60.15 -24.27
C GLY A 361 25.38 60.60 -24.43
N LEU A 362 26.34 59.68 -24.21
CA LEU A 362 27.77 59.94 -24.41
C LEU A 362 28.09 60.30 -25.87
N LEU A 363 27.50 59.58 -26.84
CA LEU A 363 27.67 59.87 -28.26
C LEU A 363 27.09 61.24 -28.64
N ALA A 364 25.92 61.61 -28.12
CA ALA A 364 25.32 62.93 -28.35
C ALA A 364 26.19 64.05 -27.75
N LEU A 365 26.70 63.86 -26.53
CA LEU A 365 27.63 64.80 -25.88
C LEU A 365 28.93 64.96 -26.68
N ALA A 366 29.50 63.86 -27.15
CA ALA A 366 30.69 63.88 -28.00
C ALA A 366 30.43 64.64 -29.32
N ALA A 367 29.27 64.45 -29.94
CA ALA A 367 28.89 65.17 -31.15
C ALA A 367 28.73 66.68 -30.91
N VAL A 368 28.13 67.07 -29.77
CA VAL A 368 27.99 68.49 -29.39
C VAL A 368 29.36 69.10 -29.09
N LEU A 369 30.22 68.40 -28.34
CA LEU A 369 31.58 68.85 -28.05
C LEU A 369 32.42 69.00 -29.31
N TRP A 370 32.32 68.05 -30.26
CA TRP A 370 32.95 68.20 -31.56
C TRP A 370 32.42 69.44 -32.28
N ARG A 371 31.10 69.66 -32.30
CA ARG A 371 30.52 70.84 -32.97
C ARG A 371 30.92 72.18 -32.35
N LEU A 372 31.35 72.19 -31.09
CA LEU A 372 31.81 73.38 -30.36
C LEU A 372 33.32 73.63 -30.50
N LEU A 373 34.09 72.62 -30.92
CA LEU A 373 35.51 72.71 -31.30
C LEU A 373 35.63 73.13 -32.77
#